data_AF-D6KF99-F1
#
_entry.id   AF-D6KF99-F1
#
_cell.length_a   1.000
_cell.length_b   1.000
_cell.length_c   1.000
_cell.angle_alpha   90.00
_cell.angle_beta   90.00
_cell.angle_gamma   90.00
#
_symmetry.space_group_name_H-M   'P 1'
#
loop_
_entity.id
_entity.type
_entity.pdbx_description
1 polymer ?
#
loop_
_entity_poly.entity_id
_entity_poly.type
_entity_poly.pdbx_seq_one_letter_code
_entity_poly.pdbx_strand_id
1 'polypeptide(L)'
;MDLRKTAFPGIAAAAATIMLAAVPASAASTAYNTRTSYLTASPAVGMATSCTARSIALSSGSYDWRLQIGGNVSTARSIYLAAGTYSWKTCLQPQDGYYYMYDTVDKAGSESAAINTSFVLGQSGTYTWGAQLDPKF
;
A
#
# COMPACT_ATOMS: atom_id res chain seq x y z
N MET A 1 59.41 35.43 -52.24
CA MET A 1 59.49 34.18 -51.46
C MET A 1 58.87 34.50 -50.12
N ASP A 2 57.55 34.31 -50.00
CA ASP A 2 56.76 34.73 -48.84
C ASP A 2 56.52 33.56 -47.88
N LEU A 3 56.91 33.75 -46.62
CA LEU A 3 56.76 32.84 -45.50
C LEU A 3 55.28 32.66 -45.14
N ARG A 4 54.77 31.41 -45.18
CA ARG A 4 53.48 31.06 -44.58
C ARG A 4 53.66 30.75 -43.09
N LYS A 5 53.06 31.58 -42.22
CA LYS A 5 52.92 31.36 -40.78
C LYS A 5 51.83 30.31 -40.52
N THR A 6 52.20 29.19 -39.90
CA THR A 6 51.28 28.16 -39.41
C THR A 6 50.82 28.53 -38.00
N ALA A 7 49.52 28.71 -37.79
CA ALA A 7 48.92 28.90 -36.46
C ALA A 7 48.29 27.59 -35.98
N PHE A 8 48.62 27.17 -34.76
CA PHE A 8 48.03 26.01 -34.10
C PHE A 8 46.83 26.45 -33.23
N PRO A 9 45.62 25.90 -33.41
CA PRO A 9 44.53 26.11 -32.48
C PRO A 9 44.70 25.21 -31.25
N GLY A 10 44.71 25.83 -30.06
CA GLY A 10 44.70 25.13 -28.77
C GLY A 10 43.34 24.51 -28.48
N ILE A 11 43.34 23.24 -28.07
CA ILE A 11 42.15 22.49 -27.66
C ILE A 11 41.86 22.86 -26.19
N ALA A 12 40.75 23.56 -25.95
CA ALA A 12 40.24 23.80 -24.61
C ALA A 12 39.52 22.53 -24.11
N ALA A 13 40.05 21.90 -23.06
CA ALA A 13 39.40 20.78 -22.39
C ALA A 13 38.28 21.31 -21.46
N ALA A 14 37.02 21.08 -21.85
CA ALA A 14 35.86 21.35 -21.00
C ALA A 14 35.69 20.22 -19.98
N ALA A 15 35.87 20.52 -18.69
CA ALA A 15 35.56 19.61 -17.61
C ALA A 15 34.03 19.44 -17.49
N ALA A 16 33.51 18.25 -17.82
CA ALA A 16 32.10 17.91 -17.66
C ALA A 16 31.83 17.53 -16.19
N THR A 17 31.28 18.46 -15.42
CA THR A 17 30.81 18.21 -14.05
C THR A 17 29.56 17.34 -14.12
N ILE A 18 29.69 16.05 -13.79
CA ILE A 18 28.55 15.14 -13.64
C ILE A 18 27.79 15.57 -12.38
N MET A 19 26.76 16.39 -12.54
CA MET A 19 25.78 16.66 -11.50
C MET A 19 24.96 15.37 -11.31
N LEU A 20 25.30 14.54 -10.31
CA LEU A 20 24.38 13.54 -9.82
C LEU A 20 23.19 14.27 -9.19
N ALA A 21 22.13 14.48 -9.98
CA ALA A 21 20.85 14.87 -9.46
C ALA A 21 20.37 13.74 -8.54
N ALA A 22 20.48 13.94 -7.23
CA ALA A 22 19.84 13.06 -6.26
C ALA A 22 18.34 13.12 -6.52
N VAL A 23 17.79 12.09 -7.14
CA VAL A 23 16.34 11.95 -7.28
C VAL A 23 15.81 11.77 -5.86
N PRO A 24 14.90 12.64 -5.38
CA PRO A 24 14.33 12.46 -4.06
C PRO A 24 13.60 11.11 -4.01
N ALA A 25 13.97 10.26 -3.06
CA ALA A 25 13.22 9.05 -2.77
C ALA A 25 11.81 9.46 -2.33
N SER A 26 10.84 9.35 -3.24
CA SER A 26 9.44 9.58 -2.90
C SER A 26 8.93 8.31 -2.26
N ALA A 27 8.90 8.26 -0.92
CA ALA A 27 8.26 7.18 -0.19
C ALA A 27 6.83 7.03 -0.72
N ALA A 28 6.50 5.83 -1.21
CA ALA A 28 5.18 5.60 -1.76
C ALA A 28 4.12 5.72 -0.65
N SER A 29 3.01 6.40 -0.94
CA SER A 29 1.95 6.63 0.04
C SER A 29 1.26 5.33 0.45
N THR A 30 0.96 5.18 1.74
CA THR A 30 0.11 4.11 2.26
C THR A 30 -1.26 4.12 1.56
N ALA A 31 -1.67 2.97 1.04
CA ALA A 31 -2.98 2.80 0.44
C ALA A 31 -3.99 2.27 1.47
N TYR A 32 -5.26 2.65 1.32
CA TYR A 32 -6.34 2.27 2.23
C TYR A 32 -7.54 1.68 1.45
N ASN A 33 -8.11 0.62 2.00
CA ASN A 33 -9.43 0.09 1.63
C ASN A 33 -10.29 0.06 2.90
N THR A 34 -10.92 1.20 3.19
CA THR A 34 -11.66 1.41 4.43
C THR A 34 -13.10 1.81 4.17
N ARG A 35 -13.95 1.52 5.15
CA ARG A 35 -15.36 1.88 5.17
C ARG A 35 -15.72 2.35 6.57
N THR A 36 -16.64 3.31 6.65
CA THR A 36 -17.21 3.79 7.90
C THR A 36 -18.64 3.29 8.03
N SER A 37 -18.99 2.66 9.16
CA SER A 37 -20.35 2.19 9.43
C SER A 37 -20.62 2.13 10.94
N TYR A 38 -21.90 2.11 11.30
CA TYR A 38 -22.30 1.80 12.68
C TYR A 38 -22.10 0.31 12.96
N LEU A 39 -21.44 -0.01 14.06
CA LEU A 39 -21.20 -1.37 14.54
C LEU A 39 -21.70 -1.49 15.98
N THR A 40 -22.24 -2.64 16.33
CA THR A 40 -22.69 -2.95 17.70
C THR A 40 -21.54 -3.59 18.49
N ALA A 41 -21.44 -3.31 19.79
CA ALA A 41 -20.53 -4.04 20.69
C ALA A 41 -20.96 -5.49 20.96
N SER A 42 -22.20 -5.84 20.60
CA SER A 42 -22.74 -7.19 20.72
C SER A 42 -23.14 -7.72 19.35
N PRO A 43 -22.18 -7.97 18.44
CA PRO A 43 -22.48 -8.65 17.19
C PRO A 43 -22.98 -10.07 17.50
N ALA A 44 -23.84 -10.59 16.63
CA ALA A 44 -24.35 -11.96 16.72
C ALA A 44 -24.09 -12.69 15.41
N VAL A 45 -23.91 -14.01 15.50
CA VAL A 45 -23.89 -14.89 14.33
C VAL A 45 -25.21 -14.73 13.56
N GLY A 46 -25.12 -14.67 12.23
CA GLY A 46 -26.26 -14.48 11.34
C GLY A 46 -26.53 -13.02 10.94
N MET A 47 -25.89 -12.05 11.59
CA MET A 47 -25.86 -10.68 11.07
C MET A 47 -25.10 -10.64 9.72
N ALA A 48 -25.51 -9.72 8.83
CA ALA A 48 -24.93 -9.62 7.50
C ALA A 48 -23.43 -9.27 7.52
N THR A 49 -22.65 -9.97 6.71
CA THR A 49 -21.24 -9.61 6.46
C THR A 49 -21.19 -8.33 5.63
N SER A 50 -20.34 -7.39 6.01
CA SER A 50 -20.14 -6.14 5.30
C SER A 50 -18.78 -6.13 4.61
N CYS A 51 -18.76 -5.92 3.29
CA CYS A 51 -17.52 -5.85 2.52
C CYS A 51 -17.31 -4.47 1.88
N THR A 52 -16.04 -4.16 1.60
CA THR A 52 -15.58 -3.07 0.72
C THR A 52 -14.56 -3.64 -0.26
N ALA A 53 -14.67 -3.27 -1.54
CA ALA A 53 -13.78 -3.74 -2.57
C ALA A 53 -13.41 -2.62 -3.53
N ARG A 54 -12.18 -2.63 -4.04
CA ARG A 54 -11.69 -1.70 -5.05
C ARG A 54 -10.61 -2.32 -5.91
N SER A 55 -10.39 -1.71 -7.08
CA SER A 55 -9.17 -1.95 -7.86
C SER A 55 -8.05 -1.02 -7.38
N ILE A 56 -6.81 -1.51 -7.39
CA ILE A 56 -5.62 -0.74 -7.01
C ILE A 56 -4.43 -1.11 -7.90
N ALA A 57 -3.72 -0.11 -8.41
CA ALA A 57 -2.43 -0.29 -9.06
C ALA A 57 -1.32 -0.18 -8.01
N LEU A 58 -0.46 -1.19 -7.95
CA LEU A 58 0.65 -1.26 -7.00
C LEU A 58 1.97 -1.38 -7.77
N SER A 59 3.00 -0.71 -7.26
CA SER A 59 4.38 -0.92 -7.69
C SER A 59 4.91 -2.26 -7.18
N SER A 60 6.01 -2.73 -7.75
CA SER A 60 6.69 -3.91 -7.21
C SER A 60 7.39 -3.53 -5.91
N GLY A 61 7.22 -4.32 -4.86
CA GLY A 61 7.92 -4.06 -3.60
C GLY A 61 7.35 -4.81 -2.40
N SER A 62 7.98 -4.56 -1.25
CA SER A 62 7.49 -5.05 0.05
C SER A 62 6.53 -4.04 0.68
N TYR A 63 5.49 -4.55 1.32
CA TYR A 63 4.44 -3.79 1.98
C TYR A 63 4.22 -4.33 3.40
N ASP A 64 3.99 -3.44 4.36
CA ASP A 64 3.33 -3.80 5.62
C ASP A 64 1.82 -3.77 5.40
N TRP A 65 1.20 -4.93 5.54
CA TRP A 65 -0.24 -5.10 5.44
C TRP A 65 -0.86 -5.20 6.83
N ARG A 66 -1.83 -4.33 7.12
CA ARG A 66 -2.53 -4.29 8.41
C ARG A 66 -4.04 -4.20 8.24
N LEU A 67 -4.74 -4.74 9.22
CA LEU A 67 -6.18 -4.61 9.40
C LEU A 67 -6.47 -3.63 10.54
N GLN A 68 -7.54 -2.86 10.45
CA GLN A 68 -7.89 -1.88 11.47
C GLN A 68 -9.39 -1.71 11.71
N ILE A 69 -9.76 -1.29 12.93
CA ILE A 69 -11.10 -0.86 13.32
C ILE A 69 -11.04 0.15 14.46
N GLY A 70 -11.56 1.36 14.25
CA GLY A 70 -11.66 2.38 15.30
C GLY A 70 -10.33 2.76 15.96
N GLY A 71 -9.23 2.74 15.21
CA GLY A 71 -7.88 2.99 15.74
C GLY A 71 -7.18 1.77 16.34
N ASN A 72 -7.87 0.63 16.51
CA ASN A 72 -7.21 -0.65 16.83
C ASN A 72 -6.63 -1.22 15.54
N VAL A 73 -5.32 -1.51 15.53
CA VAL A 73 -4.60 -1.98 14.34
C VAL A 73 -3.98 -3.34 14.64
N SER A 74 -4.10 -4.28 13.70
CA SER A 74 -3.49 -5.61 13.80
C SER A 74 -1.96 -5.53 13.70
N THR A 75 -1.29 -6.60 14.13
CA THR A 75 0.11 -6.82 13.80
C THR A 75 0.30 -6.77 12.28
N ALA A 76 1.40 -6.16 11.85
CA ALA A 76 1.76 -6.09 10.44
C ALA A 76 2.13 -7.48 9.91
N ARG A 77 1.61 -7.82 8.74
CA ARG A 77 2.15 -8.89 7.90
C ARG A 77 2.97 -8.25 6.78
N SER A 78 4.25 -8.59 6.71
CA SER A 78 5.07 -8.18 5.56
C SER A 78 4.74 -9.06 4.36
N ILE A 79 4.58 -8.44 3.19
CA ILE A 79 4.29 -9.15 1.93
C ILE A 79 5.03 -8.48 0.78
N TYR A 80 5.55 -9.29 -0.14
CA TYR A 80 6.03 -8.81 -1.44
C TYR A 80 4.91 -8.90 -2.47
N LEU A 81 4.68 -7.80 -3.19
CA LEU A 81 3.72 -7.75 -4.30
C LEU A 81 4.46 -7.33 -5.57
N ALA A 82 4.25 -8.07 -6.65
CA ALA A 82 4.75 -7.67 -7.97
C ALA A 82 3.96 -6.46 -8.50
N ALA A 83 4.58 -5.62 -9.33
CA ALA A 83 3.87 -4.52 -9.97
C ALA A 83 2.62 -4.99 -10.73
N GLY A 84 1.51 -4.27 -10.63
CA GLY A 84 0.29 -4.58 -11.38
C GLY A 84 -0.99 -4.06 -10.75
N THR A 85 -2.12 -4.42 -11.36
CA THR A 85 -3.45 -4.08 -10.85
C THR A 85 -4.03 -5.25 -10.08
N TYR A 86 -4.50 -4.98 -8.87
CA TYR A 86 -5.07 -5.95 -7.93
C TYR A 86 -6.54 -5.62 -7.68
N SER A 87 -7.35 -6.66 -7.52
CA SER A 87 -8.64 -6.57 -6.83
C SER A 87 -8.37 -6.69 -5.33
N TRP A 88 -8.76 -5.67 -4.57
CA TRP A 88 -8.53 -5.58 -3.14
C TRP A 88 -9.87 -5.55 -2.41
N LYS A 89 -10.11 -6.51 -1.51
CA LYS A 89 -11.39 -6.69 -0.83
C LYS A 89 -11.22 -6.98 0.65
N THR A 90 -11.84 -6.13 1.48
CA THR A 90 -11.93 -6.32 2.93
C THR A 90 -13.36 -6.64 3.32
N CYS A 91 -13.55 -7.62 4.18
CA CYS A 91 -14.86 -8.01 4.71
C CYS A 91 -14.83 -8.11 6.22
N LEU A 92 -15.87 -7.58 6.85
CA LEU A 92 -16.11 -7.61 8.27
C LEU A 92 -17.33 -8.50 8.54
N GLN A 93 -17.07 -9.66 9.14
CA GLN A 93 -18.08 -10.65 9.46
C GLN A 93 -18.40 -10.60 10.97
N PRO A 94 -19.65 -10.25 11.34
CA PRO A 94 -20.08 -10.34 12.74
C PRO A 94 -20.07 -11.81 13.22
N GLN A 95 -19.54 -12.02 14.42
CA GLN A 95 -19.56 -13.29 15.16
C GLN A 95 -20.20 -13.06 16.52
N ASP A 96 -20.27 -14.09 17.36
CA ASP A 96 -20.83 -13.98 18.72
C ASP A 96 -19.89 -13.17 19.64
N GLY A 97 -20.17 -11.89 19.81
CA GLY A 97 -19.40 -10.97 20.67
C GLY A 97 -18.12 -10.38 20.08
N TYR A 98 -17.76 -10.71 18.84
CA TYR A 98 -16.61 -10.12 18.13
C TYR A 98 -16.86 -9.98 16.63
N TYR A 99 -15.99 -9.25 15.94
CA TYR A 99 -15.95 -9.18 14.49
C TYR A 99 -14.73 -9.91 13.95
N TYR A 100 -14.95 -10.84 13.03
CA TYR A 100 -13.88 -11.45 12.24
C TYR A 100 -13.68 -10.64 10.97
N MET A 101 -12.50 -10.04 10.80
CA MET A 101 -12.16 -9.27 9.61
C MET A 101 -11.14 -10.03 8.79
N TYR A 102 -11.37 -10.10 7.48
CA TYR A 102 -10.44 -10.68 6.53
C TYR A 102 -10.30 -9.80 5.30
N ASP A 103 -9.13 -9.84 4.67
CA ASP A 103 -8.79 -9.01 3.53
C ASP A 103 -8.00 -9.83 2.51
N THR A 104 -8.31 -9.65 1.23
CA THR A 104 -7.64 -10.33 0.11
C THR A 104 -7.13 -9.32 -0.92
N VAL A 105 -5.94 -9.59 -1.46
CA VAL A 105 -5.40 -8.90 -2.64
C VAL A 105 -5.15 -9.94 -3.73
N ASP A 106 -5.86 -9.77 -4.84
CA ASP A 106 -5.94 -10.73 -5.92
C ASP A 106 -5.45 -10.11 -7.22
N LYS A 107 -4.49 -10.74 -7.90
CA LYS A 107 -4.02 -10.34 -9.23
C LYS A 107 -4.17 -11.52 -10.19
N ALA A 108 -4.75 -11.26 -11.35
CA ALA A 108 -4.95 -12.29 -12.37
C ALA A 108 -3.60 -12.92 -12.76
N GLY A 109 -3.54 -14.25 -12.76
CA GLY A 109 -2.32 -15.01 -13.05
C GLY A 109 -1.29 -15.02 -11.91
N SER A 110 -1.65 -14.59 -10.70
CA SER A 110 -0.82 -14.68 -9.50
C SER A 110 -1.57 -15.37 -8.37
N GLU A 111 -0.85 -15.88 -7.37
CA GLU A 111 -1.46 -16.41 -6.16
C GLU A 111 -2.17 -15.29 -5.39
N SER A 112 -3.34 -15.59 -4.84
CA SER A 112 -4.06 -14.68 -3.94
C SER A 112 -3.31 -14.54 -2.63
N ALA A 113 -3.22 -13.34 -2.09
CA ALA A 113 -2.74 -13.14 -0.73
C ALA A 113 -3.89 -12.70 0.18
N ALA A 114 -3.86 -13.14 1.44
CA ALA A 114 -4.88 -12.82 2.43
C ALA A 114 -4.32 -12.56 3.84
N ILE A 115 -5.02 -11.76 4.64
CA ILE A 115 -4.79 -11.61 6.08
C ILE A 115 -6.14 -11.59 6.81
N ASN A 116 -6.16 -12.05 8.06
CA ASN A 116 -7.35 -12.02 8.91
C ASN A 116 -6.99 -11.69 10.36
N THR A 117 -7.98 -11.24 11.12
CA THR A 117 -7.90 -11.09 12.58
C THR A 117 -9.29 -10.92 13.18
N SER A 118 -9.39 -10.96 14.50
CA SER A 118 -10.63 -10.70 15.24
C SER A 118 -10.52 -9.41 16.05
N PHE A 119 -11.63 -8.68 16.16
CA PHE A 119 -11.74 -7.47 16.98
C PHE A 119 -12.96 -7.53 17.89
N VAL A 120 -12.76 -7.16 19.16
CA VAL A 120 -13.84 -6.95 20.12
C VAL A 120 -14.06 -5.44 20.25
N LEU A 121 -15.31 -5.00 20.23
CA LEU A 121 -15.65 -3.59 20.43
C LEU A 121 -16.10 -3.38 21.87
N GLY A 122 -15.54 -2.36 22.53
CA GLY A 122 -15.94 -1.99 23.90
C GLY A 122 -17.30 -1.27 23.97
N GLN A 123 -17.76 -0.68 22.86
CA GLN A 123 -19.03 0.05 22.79
C GLN A 123 -19.59 0.04 21.36
N SER A 124 -20.91 0.16 21.23
CA SER A 124 -21.55 0.35 19.93
C SER A 124 -21.31 1.77 19.43
N GLY A 125 -21.15 1.95 18.12
CA GLY A 125 -20.85 3.28 17.56
C GLY A 125 -20.48 3.26 16.10
N THR A 126 -20.10 4.43 15.58
CA THR A 126 -19.60 4.57 14.21
C THR A 126 -18.10 4.32 14.18
N TYR A 127 -17.68 3.32 13.42
CA TYR A 127 -16.29 2.91 13.30
C TYR A 127 -15.83 2.98 11.85
N THR A 128 -14.61 3.47 11.64
CA THR A 128 -13.86 3.24 10.40
C THR A 128 -13.09 1.94 10.53
N TRP A 129 -13.30 1.03 9.60
CA TRP A 129 -12.65 -0.28 9.55
C TRP A 129 -12.15 -0.58 8.14
N GLY A 130 -11.21 -1.52 8.02
CA GLY A 130 -10.68 -1.93 6.73
C GLY A 130 -9.22 -2.38 6.80
N ALA A 131 -8.54 -2.24 5.68
CA ALA A 131 -7.14 -2.62 5.53
C ALA A 131 -6.27 -1.47 5.00
N GLN A 132 -4.97 -1.57 5.26
CA GLN A 132 -3.95 -0.68 4.72
C GLN A 132 -2.75 -1.45 4.17
N LEU A 133 -2.18 -0.94 3.09
CA LEU A 133 -0.92 -1.42 2.49
C LEU A 133 0.10 -0.29 2.54
N ASP A 134 1.14 -0.46 3.35
CA ASP A 134 2.17 0.53 3.60
C ASP A 134 3.49 0.14 2.91
N PRO A 135 3.90 0.82 1.82
CA PRO A 135 5.13 0.53 1.08
C PRO A 135 6.40 0.64 1.94
N LYS A 136 7.39 -0.23 1.71
CA LYS A 136 8.69 -0.26 2.43
C LYS A 136 9.89 0.11 1.58
N PHE A 137 9.70 0.93 0.56
CA PHE A 137 10.73 1.33 -0.40
C PHE A 137 10.74 2.84 -0.64
#